data_AF-A0A958AMU2-F1
#
_entry.id   AF-A0A958AMU2-F1
#
_cell.length_a   1.000
_cell.length_b   1.000
_cell.length_c   1.000
_cell.angle_alpha   90.00
_cell.angle_beta   90.00
_cell.angle_gamma   90.00
#
_symmetry.space_group_name_H-M   'P 1'
#
loop_
_entity.id
_entity.type
_entity.pdbx_description
1 polymer ?
#
loop_
_entity_poly.entity_id
_entity_poly.type
_entity_poly.pdbx_seq_one_letter_code
_entity_poly.pdbx_strand_id
1 'polypeptide(L)'
;MSFAFKYKVIKPSRLKQKEMRLELLNGMRQVANGMLKDFEATTKSWDHKPKFERIVSLSGVGPQVLVGTDDEQYRYVNDGTRAHDIRPVRAKRLRFAGTYTAKTSPGVIGSGSGGSGDDIIYTTRVRHPGTKARNFDKMIAKKWEKPFKARMHEAMRRAADKSGNKYP
;
A
#
# COMPACT_ATOMS: atom_id res chain seq x y z
N MET A 1 64.33 -6.88 2.78
CA MET A 1 63.25 -7.71 3.34
C MET A 1 62.11 -7.77 2.34
N SER A 2 61.84 -8.94 1.75
CA SER A 2 60.75 -9.12 0.79
C SER A 2 59.48 -9.49 1.55
N PHE A 3 58.46 -8.63 1.52
CA PHE A 3 57.14 -8.96 2.04
C PHE A 3 56.41 -9.83 1.01
N ALA A 4 56.25 -11.12 1.32
CA ALA A 4 55.43 -12.01 0.52
C ALA A 4 53.94 -11.69 0.75
N PHE A 5 53.31 -11.00 -0.20
CA PHE A 5 51.87 -10.82 -0.22
C PHE A 5 51.18 -12.18 -0.51
N LYS A 6 50.55 -12.78 0.51
CA LYS A 6 49.65 -13.93 0.32
C LYS A 6 48.34 -13.44 -0.29
N TYR A 7 48.17 -13.62 -1.60
CA TYR A 7 46.88 -13.44 -2.26
C TYR A 7 46.00 -14.69 -2.03
N LYS A 8 44.81 -14.51 -1.43
CA LYS A 8 43.79 -15.55 -1.35
C LYS A 8 42.78 -15.31 -2.47
N VAL A 9 42.83 -16.13 -3.51
CA VAL A 9 41.85 -16.06 -4.61
C VAL A 9 40.50 -16.53 -4.09
N ILE A 10 39.54 -15.61 -3.96
CA ILE A 10 38.15 -15.94 -3.62
C ILE A 10 37.43 -16.23 -4.93
N LYS A 11 37.24 -17.50 -5.27
CA LYS A 11 36.40 -17.92 -6.39
C LYS A 11 34.99 -18.22 -5.86
N PRO A 12 34.00 -17.34 -6.05
CA PRO A 12 32.65 -17.61 -5.59
C PRO A 12 32.06 -18.80 -6.35
N SER A 13 31.27 -19.58 -5.63
CA SER A 13 30.40 -20.61 -6.19
C SER A 13 29.38 -20.02 -7.17
N ARG A 14 28.88 -20.86 -8.10
CA ARG A 14 27.79 -20.42 -8.98
C ARG A 14 26.56 -20.07 -8.14
N LEU A 15 25.99 -18.90 -8.42
CA LEU A 15 24.75 -18.45 -7.80
C LEU A 15 23.62 -19.44 -8.09
N LYS A 16 22.95 -19.92 -7.04
CA LYS A 16 21.77 -20.76 -7.16
C LYS A 16 20.54 -19.90 -7.45
N GLN A 17 20.27 -19.67 -8.73
CA GLN A 17 19.27 -18.69 -9.19
C GLN A 17 17.85 -19.01 -8.73
N LYS A 18 17.46 -20.30 -8.66
CA LYS A 18 16.12 -20.72 -8.20
C LYS A 18 15.91 -20.34 -6.73
N GLU A 19 16.92 -20.57 -5.91
CA GLU A 19 16.94 -20.29 -4.48
C GLU A 19 16.91 -18.79 -4.23
N MET A 20 17.68 -18.01 -5.01
CA MET A 20 17.60 -16.55 -4.98
C MET A 20 16.20 -16.05 -5.32
N ARG A 21 15.62 -16.56 -6.42
CA ARG A 21 14.26 -16.20 -6.83
C ARG A 21 13.24 -16.51 -5.72
N LEU A 22 13.34 -17.68 -5.10
CA LEU A 22 12.45 -18.11 -4.02
C LEU A 22 12.57 -17.20 -2.78
N GLU A 23 13.79 -16.88 -2.35
CA GLU A 23 14.02 -15.98 -1.21
C GLU A 23 13.47 -14.58 -1.45
N LEU A 24 13.67 -14.03 -2.66
CA LEU A 24 13.12 -12.73 -3.04
C LEU A 24 11.59 -12.76 -3.03
N LEU A 25 10.96 -13.77 -3.64
CA LEU A 25 9.50 -13.92 -3.64
C LEU A 25 8.94 -13.99 -2.21
N ASN A 26 9.62 -14.70 -1.32
CA ASN A 26 9.20 -14.80 0.08
C ASN A 26 9.29 -13.44 0.79
N GLY A 27 10.39 -12.70 0.62
CA GLY A 27 10.53 -11.35 1.16
C GLY A 27 9.47 -10.37 0.62
N MET A 28 9.18 -10.45 -0.69
CA MET A 28 8.16 -9.62 -1.33
C MET A 28 6.75 -9.92 -0.81
N ARG A 29 6.41 -11.20 -0.64
CA ARG A 29 5.11 -11.61 -0.10
C ARG A 29 4.89 -11.11 1.32
N GLN A 30 5.94 -11.10 2.16
CA GLN A 30 5.84 -10.56 3.51
C GLN A 30 5.51 -9.06 3.50
N VAL A 31 6.17 -8.29 2.63
CA VAL A 31 5.89 -6.86 2.46
C VAL A 31 4.50 -6.64 1.90
N ALA A 32 4.12 -7.39 0.86
CA ALA A 32 2.79 -7.32 0.25
C ALA A 32 1.67 -7.59 1.27
N ASN A 33 1.85 -8.59 2.13
CA ASN A 33 0.89 -8.89 3.18
C ASN A 33 0.83 -7.79 4.25
N GLY A 34 1.96 -7.16 4.55
CA GLY A 34 2.00 -6.02 5.46
C GLY A 34 1.29 -4.79 4.91
N MET A 35 1.54 -4.46 3.65
CA MET A 35 0.85 -3.38 2.92
C MET A 35 -0.66 -3.65 2.85
N LEU A 36 -1.06 -4.90 2.52
CA LEU A 36 -2.46 -5.30 2.47
C LEU A 36 -3.18 -5.06 3.81
N LYS A 37 -2.56 -5.44 4.92
CA LYS A 37 -3.13 -5.18 6.26
C LYS A 37 -3.32 -3.69 6.54
N ASP A 38 -2.38 -2.85 6.11
CA ASP A 38 -2.50 -1.41 6.27
C ASP A 38 -3.64 -0.83 5.41
N PHE A 39 -3.79 -1.31 4.16
CA PHE A 39 -4.93 -0.95 3.32
C PHE A 39 -6.26 -1.38 3.95
N GLU A 40 -6.38 -2.63 4.40
CA GLU A 40 -7.58 -3.14 5.08
C GLU A 40 -7.90 -2.37 6.37
N ALA A 41 -6.88 -1.87 7.07
CA ALA A 41 -7.07 -1.05 8.26
C ALA A 41 -7.74 0.30 7.96
N THR A 42 -7.52 0.88 6.77
CA THR A 42 -8.12 2.17 6.36
C THR A 42 -9.63 2.09 6.13
N THR A 43 -10.16 0.88 5.96
CA THR A 43 -11.58 0.63 5.72
C THR A 43 -12.20 -0.30 6.77
N LYS A 44 -11.53 -0.52 7.91
CA LYS A 44 -11.96 -1.47 8.94
C LYS A 44 -13.33 -1.15 9.53
N SER A 45 -13.69 0.11 9.66
CA SER A 45 -15.00 0.54 10.18
C SER A 45 -16.05 0.82 9.10
N TRP A 46 -15.70 0.65 7.83
CA TRP A 46 -16.65 0.90 6.73
C TRP A 46 -17.67 -0.24 6.62
N ASP A 47 -18.89 0.09 6.23
CA ASP A 47 -19.93 -0.93 6.03
C ASP A 47 -19.71 -1.64 4.70
N HIS A 48 -19.43 -0.85 3.65
CA HIS A 48 -18.88 -1.35 2.40
C HIS A 48 -17.38 -1.68 2.54
N LYS A 49 -16.96 -2.86 2.08
CA LYS A 49 -15.57 -3.32 2.17
C LYS A 49 -14.92 -3.40 0.78
N PRO A 50 -14.02 -2.46 0.44
CA PRO A 50 -13.20 -2.59 -0.77
C PRO A 50 -12.39 -3.88 -0.74
N LYS A 51 -12.33 -4.56 -1.90
CA LYS A 51 -11.45 -5.72 -2.09
C LYS A 51 -10.09 -5.23 -2.53
N PHE A 52 -9.08 -5.49 -1.72
CA PHE A 52 -7.69 -5.18 -2.06
C PHE A 52 -7.01 -6.40 -2.69
N GLU A 53 -6.27 -6.16 -3.76
CA GLU A 53 -5.51 -7.17 -4.48
C GLU A 53 -4.01 -6.88 -4.34
N ARG A 54 -3.21 -7.94 -4.36
CA ARG A 54 -1.75 -7.85 -4.27
C ARG A 54 -1.10 -8.56 -5.43
N ILE A 55 -0.10 -7.93 -6.02
CA ILE A 55 0.70 -8.45 -7.11
C ILE A 55 2.17 -8.37 -6.69
N VAL A 56 2.87 -9.48 -6.82
CA VAL A 56 4.33 -9.54 -6.63
C VAL A 56 4.97 -9.97 -7.94
N SER A 57 5.93 -9.19 -8.41
CA SER A 57 6.62 -9.48 -9.67
C SER A 57 8.13 -9.37 -9.54
N LEU A 58 8.83 -10.37 -10.08
CA LEU A 58 10.27 -10.34 -10.30
C LEU A 58 10.63 -10.06 -11.77
N SER A 59 9.64 -9.79 -12.62
CA SER A 59 9.88 -9.41 -14.02
C SER A 59 10.11 -7.91 -14.14
N GLY A 60 10.95 -7.49 -15.09
CA GLY A 60 11.26 -6.08 -15.34
C GLY A 60 12.52 -5.61 -14.62
N VAL A 61 12.53 -4.34 -14.17
CA VAL A 61 13.72 -3.65 -13.62
C VAL A 61 14.11 -4.14 -12.21
N GLY A 62 13.33 -5.04 -11.61
CA GLY A 62 13.64 -5.65 -10.32
C GLY A 62 12.39 -6.14 -9.58
N PRO A 63 12.52 -6.47 -8.28
CA PRO A 63 11.40 -6.86 -7.43
C PRO A 63 10.38 -5.71 -7.29
N GLN A 64 9.11 -5.99 -7.60
CA GLN A 64 8.00 -5.07 -7.49
C GLN A 64 6.86 -5.67 -6.64
N VAL A 65 6.28 -4.85 -5.78
CA VAL A 65 5.09 -5.18 -4.97
C VAL A 65 4.05 -4.10 -5.22
N LEU A 66 2.86 -4.50 -5.64
CA LEU A 66 1.71 -3.64 -5.82
C LEU A 66 0.57 -4.15 -4.95
N VAL A 67 -0.07 -3.24 -4.21
CA VAL A 67 -1.30 -3.51 -3.47
C VAL A 67 -2.26 -2.35 -3.73
N GLY A 68 -3.51 -2.66 -4.09
CA GLY A 68 -4.49 -1.65 -4.47
C GLY A 68 -5.90 -2.22 -4.63
N THR A 69 -6.83 -1.35 -5.00
CA THR A 69 -8.23 -1.70 -5.26
C THR A 69 -8.76 -0.80 -6.38
N ASP A 70 -9.70 -1.32 -7.16
CA ASP A 70 -10.45 -0.55 -8.16
C ASP A 70 -11.75 0.04 -7.58
N ASP A 71 -11.94 -0.05 -6.25
CA ASP A 71 -13.11 0.48 -5.58
C ASP A 71 -13.24 2.00 -5.72
N GLU A 72 -14.36 2.43 -6.27
CA GLU A 72 -14.58 3.83 -6.60
C GLU A 72 -14.77 4.72 -5.36
N GLN A 73 -15.44 4.22 -4.32
CA GLN A 73 -15.60 4.96 -3.06
C GLN A 73 -14.25 5.14 -2.37
N TYR A 74 -13.44 4.10 -2.36
CA TYR A 74 -12.08 4.15 -1.87
C TYR A 74 -11.25 5.19 -2.62
N ARG A 75 -11.34 5.22 -3.96
CA ARG A 75 -10.66 6.24 -4.80
C ARG A 75 -11.06 7.66 -4.39
N TYR A 76 -12.35 7.95 -4.24
CA TYR A 76 -12.81 9.29 -3.84
C TYR A 76 -12.32 9.71 -2.46
N VAL A 77 -12.18 8.77 -1.53
CA VAL A 77 -11.61 9.07 -0.21
C VAL A 77 -10.10 9.24 -0.28
N ASN A 78 -9.40 8.34 -0.98
CA ASN A 78 -7.94 8.38 -1.10
C ASN A 78 -7.47 9.66 -1.79
N ASP A 79 -8.03 9.96 -2.96
CA ASP A 79 -7.59 11.04 -3.84
C ASP A 79 -8.29 12.37 -3.54
N GLY A 80 -9.41 12.31 -2.81
CA GLY A 80 -10.27 13.45 -2.57
C GLY A 80 -11.12 13.79 -3.80
N THR A 81 -11.94 14.83 -3.64
CA THR A 81 -12.82 15.34 -4.70
C THR A 81 -12.71 16.85 -4.78
N ARG A 82 -12.85 17.39 -5.99
CA ARG A 82 -12.87 18.85 -6.22
C ARG A 82 -14.23 19.43 -5.83
N ALA A 83 -14.31 20.75 -5.63
CA ALA A 83 -15.59 21.42 -5.45
C ALA A 83 -16.49 21.19 -6.66
N HIS A 84 -17.75 20.82 -6.41
CA HIS A 84 -18.72 20.50 -7.45
C HIS A 84 -20.16 20.66 -6.95
N ASP A 85 -21.08 20.85 -7.87
CA ASP A 85 -22.51 20.83 -7.57
C ASP A 85 -23.05 19.41 -7.63
N ILE A 86 -23.82 19.02 -6.62
CA ILE A 86 -24.58 17.79 -6.59
C ILE A 86 -26.03 18.16 -6.87
N ARG A 87 -26.63 17.47 -7.84
CA ARG A 87 -28.03 17.63 -8.25
C ARG A 87 -28.68 16.25 -8.35
N PRO A 88 -29.98 16.13 -8.07
CA PRO A 88 -30.66 14.85 -8.20
C PRO A 88 -30.78 14.49 -9.69
N VAL A 89 -30.44 13.25 -10.03
CA VAL A 89 -30.46 12.76 -11.43
C VAL A 89 -31.83 12.20 -11.81
N ARG A 90 -32.43 11.40 -10.91
CA ARG A 90 -33.71 10.71 -11.15
C ARG A 90 -34.84 11.16 -10.22
N ALA A 91 -34.51 11.81 -9.12
CA ALA A 91 -35.47 12.25 -8.10
C ALA A 91 -35.74 13.76 -8.20
N LYS A 92 -36.81 14.25 -7.57
CA LYS A 92 -37.11 15.69 -7.50
C LYS A 92 -36.19 16.45 -6.53
N ARG A 93 -35.65 15.77 -5.51
CA ARG A 93 -34.79 16.34 -4.47
C ARG A 93 -33.74 15.32 -4.01
N LEU A 94 -32.61 15.82 -3.55
CA LEU A 94 -31.60 15.08 -2.78
C LEU A 94 -32.14 14.83 -1.37
N ARG A 95 -31.66 13.76 -0.74
CA ARG A 95 -31.95 13.38 0.65
C ARG A 95 -30.66 12.87 1.30
N PHE A 96 -30.20 13.53 2.36
CA PHE A 96 -29.00 13.14 3.09
C PHE A 96 -29.05 13.66 4.53
N ALA A 97 -28.24 13.08 5.42
CA ALA A 97 -28.12 13.54 6.81
C ALA A 97 -27.40 14.89 6.87
N GLY A 98 -27.91 15.83 7.67
CA GLY A 98 -27.40 17.20 7.76
C GLY A 98 -26.02 17.31 8.41
N THR A 99 -25.67 16.35 9.26
CA THR A 99 -24.35 16.25 9.88
C THR A 99 -23.72 14.89 9.60
N TYR A 100 -22.39 14.88 9.45
CA TYR A 100 -21.63 13.67 9.17
C TYR A 100 -20.24 13.74 9.81
N THR A 101 -19.84 12.62 10.42
CA THR A 101 -18.52 12.43 11.00
C THR A 101 -17.79 11.37 10.20
N ALA A 102 -16.67 11.76 9.57
CA ALA A 102 -15.88 10.86 8.74
C ALA A 102 -15.17 9.78 9.57
N LYS A 103 -15.20 8.53 9.08
CA LYS A 103 -14.50 7.37 9.67
C LYS A 103 -12.97 7.43 9.51
N THR A 104 -12.43 8.37 8.74
CA THR A 104 -11.00 8.46 8.39
C THR A 104 -10.50 9.90 8.44
N SER A 105 -9.20 10.09 8.71
CA SER A 105 -8.54 11.40 8.80
C SER A 105 -7.35 11.50 7.83
N PRO A 106 -7.02 12.69 7.27
CA PRO A 106 -5.89 12.80 6.35
C PRO A 106 -4.61 12.56 7.14
N GLY A 107 -3.64 11.82 6.59
CA GLY A 107 -2.41 11.55 7.31
C GLY A 107 -2.50 10.40 8.33
N VAL A 108 -3.59 9.63 8.37
CA VAL A 108 -3.76 8.49 9.29
C VAL A 108 -3.98 7.20 8.50
N ILE A 109 -3.15 6.19 8.71
CA ILE A 109 -3.37 4.83 8.17
C ILE A 109 -4.28 4.10 9.15
N GLY A 110 -5.58 4.10 8.87
CA GLY A 110 -6.59 3.46 9.70
C GLY A 110 -7.95 4.13 9.60
N SER A 111 -8.95 3.50 10.22
CA SER A 111 -10.30 4.03 10.33
C SER A 111 -10.81 3.96 11.76
N GLY A 112 -11.51 5.00 12.21
CA GLY A 112 -12.21 5.09 13.49
C GLY A 112 -13.72 4.93 13.35
N SER A 113 -14.44 5.16 14.44
CA SER A 113 -15.90 5.32 14.41
C SER A 113 -16.27 6.60 13.66
N GLY A 114 -17.38 6.54 12.96
CA GLY A 114 -17.99 7.68 12.27
C GLY A 114 -19.48 7.42 12.16
N GLY A 115 -20.23 8.42 11.73
CA GLY A 115 -21.68 8.36 11.78
C GLY A 115 -22.34 9.51 11.04
N SER A 116 -23.64 9.36 10.82
CA SER A 116 -24.51 10.40 10.29
C SER A 116 -25.43 10.84 11.42
N GLY A 117 -25.76 12.14 11.48
CA GLY A 117 -26.80 12.62 12.38
C GLY A 117 -28.20 12.22 11.92
N ASP A 118 -29.18 12.41 12.80
CA ASP A 118 -30.58 12.01 12.57
C ASP A 118 -31.35 13.01 11.70
N ASP A 119 -30.90 14.27 11.63
CA ASP A 119 -31.55 15.31 10.84
C ASP A 119 -31.39 15.03 9.34
N ILE A 120 -32.50 14.88 8.62
CA ILE A 120 -32.48 14.66 7.17
C ILE A 120 -32.78 15.96 6.43
N ILE A 121 -31.86 16.37 5.56
CA ILE A 121 -32.00 17.53 4.68
C ILE A 121 -32.52 17.10 3.32
N TYR A 122 -33.48 17.88 2.81
CA TYR A 122 -34.00 17.76 1.44
C TYR A 122 -33.72 19.03 0.65
N THR A 123 -33.01 18.93 -0.47
CA THR A 123 -32.68 20.09 -1.32
C THR A 123 -32.59 19.68 -2.79
N THR A 124 -32.80 20.62 -3.72
CA THR A 124 -32.62 20.38 -5.15
C THR A 124 -31.16 20.49 -5.59
N ARG A 125 -30.29 21.07 -4.76
CA ARG A 125 -28.86 21.24 -5.05
C ARG A 125 -28.03 21.36 -3.79
N VAL A 126 -26.82 20.80 -3.84
CA VAL A 126 -25.75 21.06 -2.87
C VAL A 126 -24.52 21.57 -3.61
N ARG A 127 -23.97 22.70 -3.20
CA ARG A 127 -22.64 23.14 -3.66
C ARG A 127 -21.60 22.53 -2.73
N HIS A 128 -21.07 21.37 -3.11
CA HIS A 128 -20.13 20.62 -2.28
C HIS A 128 -18.72 21.20 -2.44
N PRO A 129 -18.00 21.53 -1.35
CA PRO A 129 -16.65 22.11 -1.42
C PRO A 129 -15.59 21.10 -1.91
N GLY A 130 -15.95 19.82 -1.98
CA GLY A 130 -15.04 18.72 -2.24
C GLY A 130 -14.60 18.03 -0.95
N THR A 131 -13.73 17.05 -1.08
CA THR A 131 -13.17 16.29 0.05
C THR A 131 -11.65 16.34 -0.01
N LYS A 132 -11.01 16.51 1.15
CA LYS A 132 -9.55 16.46 1.23
C LYS A 132 -9.06 15.03 1.08
N ALA A 133 -8.10 14.83 0.18
CA ALA A 133 -7.43 13.56 -0.05
C ALA A 133 -6.82 12.98 1.24
N ARG A 134 -6.96 11.67 1.44
CA ARG A 134 -6.27 10.97 2.54
C ARG A 134 -4.87 10.49 2.16
N ASN A 135 -4.64 10.21 0.88
CA ASN A 135 -3.36 9.72 0.32
C ASN A 135 -2.83 8.46 1.03
N PHE A 136 -3.70 7.50 1.35
CA PHE A 136 -3.33 6.25 2.01
C PHE A 136 -2.28 5.49 1.20
N ASP A 137 -2.43 5.45 -0.13
CA ASP A 137 -1.50 4.85 -1.08
C ASP A 137 -0.05 5.37 -0.88
N LYS A 138 0.13 6.69 -0.91
CA LYS A 138 1.44 7.34 -0.77
C LYS A 138 2.00 7.12 0.63
N MET A 139 1.15 7.16 1.65
CA MET A 139 1.54 6.95 3.03
C MET A 139 2.00 5.52 3.29
N ILE A 140 1.26 4.53 2.82
CA ILE A 140 1.58 3.11 2.95
C ILE A 140 2.85 2.81 2.15
N ALA A 141 2.97 3.31 0.91
CA ALA A 141 4.19 3.17 0.12
C ALA A 141 5.42 3.73 0.87
N LYS A 142 5.31 4.95 1.43
CA LYS A 142 6.38 5.57 2.22
C LYS A 142 6.72 4.78 3.48
N LYS A 143 5.71 4.25 4.19
CA LYS A 143 5.90 3.41 5.38
C LYS A 143 6.67 2.13 5.04
N TRP A 144 6.37 1.51 3.90
CA TRP A 144 6.92 0.22 3.51
C TRP A 144 8.20 0.30 2.66
N GLU A 145 8.62 1.48 2.20
CA GLU A 145 9.85 1.64 1.39
C GLU A 145 11.11 1.10 2.11
N LYS A 146 11.34 1.51 3.36
CA LYS A 146 12.49 1.05 4.15
C LYS A 146 12.40 -0.44 4.49
N PRO A 147 11.28 -0.96 5.05
CA PRO A 147 11.10 -2.39 5.25
C PRO A 147 11.28 -3.22 3.97
N PHE A 148 10.80 -2.73 2.83
CA PHE A 148 10.96 -3.43 1.55
C PHE A 148 12.44 -3.60 1.19
N LYS A 149 13.21 -2.50 1.21
CA LYS A 149 14.66 -2.54 0.97
C LYS A 149 15.38 -3.49 1.92
N ALA A 150 15.08 -3.41 3.22
CA ALA A 150 15.67 -4.29 4.22
C ALA A 150 15.35 -5.77 3.95
N ARG A 151 14.08 -6.09 3.65
CA ARG A 151 13.66 -7.47 3.33
C ARG A 151 14.30 -8.00 2.06
N MET A 152 14.49 -7.17 1.04
CA MET A 152 15.19 -7.57 -0.18
C MET A 152 16.67 -7.82 0.08
N HIS A 153 17.32 -6.99 0.89
CA HIS A 153 18.71 -7.21 1.32
C HIS A 153 18.86 -8.52 2.11
N GLU A 154 17.98 -8.78 3.08
CA GLU A 154 17.97 -10.03 3.84
C GLU A 154 17.75 -11.25 2.93
N ALA A 155 16.83 -11.15 1.96
CA ALA A 155 16.57 -12.23 1.00
C ALA A 155 17.80 -12.49 0.11
N MET A 156 18.47 -11.44 -0.38
CA MET A 156 19.72 -11.57 -1.14
C MET A 156 20.83 -12.20 -0.30
N ARG A 157 20.97 -11.80 0.97
CA ARG A 157 21.94 -12.40 1.91
C ARG A 157 21.69 -13.89 2.10
N ARG A 158 20.44 -14.29 2.41
CA ARG A 158 20.07 -15.70 2.56
C ARG A 158 20.33 -16.51 1.29
N ALA A 159 20.05 -15.93 0.13
CA ALA A 159 20.32 -16.56 -1.16
C ALA A 159 21.83 -16.76 -1.41
N ALA A 160 22.64 -15.76 -1.05
CA ALA A 160 24.10 -15.83 -1.14
C ALA A 160 24.65 -16.94 -0.22
N ASP A 161 24.20 -16.99 1.03
CA ASP A 161 24.57 -18.04 2.00
C ASP A 161 24.24 -19.44 1.48
N LYS A 162 23.03 -19.65 0.94
CA LYS A 162 22.59 -20.93 0.35
C LYS A 162 23.36 -21.32 -0.91
N SER A 163 23.90 -20.33 -1.61
CA SER A 163 24.68 -20.52 -2.83
C SER A 163 26.17 -20.79 -2.54
N GLY A 164 26.64 -20.57 -1.31
CA GLY A 164 28.08 -20.61 -0.96
C GLY A 164 28.81 -19.29 -1.23
N ASN A 165 28.08 -18.23 -1.60
CA ASN A 165 28.60 -16.91 -1.94
C ASN A 165 28.62 -15.99 -0.71
N LYS A 166 29.12 -16.50 0.41
CA LYS A 166 29.22 -15.71 1.64
C LYS A 166 30.11 -14.50 1.39
N TYR A 167 29.62 -13.32 1.76
CA TYR A 167 30.48 -12.14 1.91
C TYR A 167 31.42 -12.42 3.11
N PRO A 168 32.74 -12.17 2.97
CA PRO A 168 33.67 -12.29 4.10
C PRO A 168 33.31 -11.34 5.25
#